data_AF-A0A7W1DM30-F1
#
_entry.id   AF-A0A7W1DM30-F1
#
_cell.length_a   1.000
_cell.length_b   1.000
_cell.length_c   1.000
_cell.angle_alpha   90.00
_cell.angle_beta   90.00
_cell.angle_gamma   90.00
#
_symmetry.space_group_name_H-M   'P 1'
#
loop_
_entity.id
_entity.type
_entity.pdbx_description
1 polymer ?
#
loop_
_entity_poly.entity_id
_entity_poly.type
_entity_poly.pdbx_seq_one_letter_code
_entity_poly.pdbx_strand_id
1 'polypeptide(L)'
;MTETTGAVQNGFVLRVSVPATGELGALGPELGAKLAEQLGLTPPLAATVGEAMTGLAEGLDGTGDVSFEFHKDGTELHMDARQGDVSRRATVPLKA
;
A
#
# COMPACT_ATOMS: atom_id res chain seq x y z
N MET A 1 -5.49 -30.58 -17.54
CA MET A 1 -4.12 -30.07 -17.36
C MET A 1 -4.24 -28.55 -17.45
N THR A 2 -4.07 -27.73 -16.42
CA THR A 2 -3.45 -27.84 -15.10
C THR A 2 -4.23 -26.96 -14.12
N GLU A 3 -4.40 -27.44 -12.89
CA GLU A 3 -4.84 -26.64 -11.75
C GLU A 3 -3.96 -25.39 -11.57
N THR A 4 -4.57 -24.27 -11.22
CA THR A 4 -3.92 -23.32 -10.31
C THR A 4 -4.94 -22.92 -9.28
N THR A 5 -5.00 -23.74 -8.23
CA THR A 5 -5.52 -23.42 -6.92
C THR A 5 -4.75 -22.20 -6.38
N GLY A 6 -5.20 -21.00 -6.73
CA GLY A 6 -4.75 -19.77 -6.10
C GLY A 6 -5.79 -19.39 -5.07
N ALA A 7 -5.50 -19.68 -3.80
CA ALA A 7 -6.38 -19.41 -2.67
C ALA A 7 -7.11 -18.06 -2.82
N VAL A 8 -8.42 -18.06 -2.55
CA VAL A 8 -9.10 -16.85 -2.09
C VAL A 8 -8.49 -16.56 -0.71
N GLN A 9 -7.28 -16.02 -0.70
CA GLN A 9 -6.75 -15.33 0.47
C GLN A 9 -7.67 -14.12 0.63
N ASN A 10 -8.16 -13.88 1.84
CA ASN A 10 -8.97 -12.71 2.18
C ASN A 10 -8.10 -11.44 2.10
N GLY A 11 -7.55 -11.16 0.92
CA GLY A 11 -6.63 -10.07 0.63
C GLY A 11 -7.43 -8.95 0.00
N PHE A 12 -7.72 -7.93 0.79
CA PHE A 12 -8.15 -6.64 0.28
C PHE A 12 -7.08 -6.13 -0.69
N VAL A 13 -7.40 -6.02 -1.98
CA VAL A 13 -6.53 -5.41 -2.99
C VAL A 13 -7.13 -4.07 -3.38
N LEU A 14 -6.51 -2.98 -2.94
CA LEU A 14 -6.83 -1.64 -3.40
C LEU A 14 -5.79 -1.21 -4.43
N ARG A 15 -6.26 -0.82 -5.62
CA ARG A 15 -5.43 -0.23 -6.67
C ARG A 15 -5.75 1.24 -6.78
N VAL A 16 -4.75 2.07 -6.50
CA VAL A 16 -4.85 3.53 -6.63
C VAL A 16 -3.85 3.97 -7.68
N SER A 17 -4.31 4.77 -8.64
CA SER A 17 -3.46 5.49 -9.59
C SER A 17 -3.51 6.97 -9.22
N VAL A 18 -2.35 7.54 -8.89
CA VAL A 18 -2.23 8.98 -8.60
C VAL A 18 -1.23 9.62 -9.55
N PRO A 19 -1.52 10.85 -10.03
CA PRO A 19 -0.56 11.61 -10.81
C PRO A 19 0.62 11.96 -9.91
N ALA A 20 1.84 11.73 -10.40
CA ALA A 20 3.06 11.95 -9.64
C ALA A 20 3.48 13.42 -9.52
N THR A 21 2.56 14.35 -9.77
CA THR A 21 2.78 15.79 -9.64
C THR A 21 2.92 16.18 -8.17
N GLY A 22 4.04 15.85 -7.51
CA GLY A 22 4.47 16.36 -6.20
C GLY A 22 3.55 16.12 -4.99
N GLU A 23 2.29 15.77 -5.19
CA GLU A 23 1.25 15.68 -4.16
C GLU A 23 1.22 14.30 -3.49
N LEU A 24 1.92 13.32 -4.04
CA LEU A 24 2.03 11.97 -3.50
C LEU A 24 2.55 11.93 -2.05
N GLY A 25 3.53 12.78 -1.73
CA GLY A 25 4.04 12.92 -0.37
C GLY A 25 2.99 13.49 0.60
N ALA A 26 2.09 14.35 0.10
CA ALA A 26 0.99 14.91 0.89
C ALA A 26 -0.19 13.92 1.03
N LEU A 27 -0.42 13.10 0.02
CA LEU A 27 -1.51 12.11 -0.01
C LEU A 27 -1.17 10.82 0.77
N GLY A 28 0.11 10.51 0.98
CA GLY A 28 0.57 9.32 1.71
C GLY A 28 -0.12 9.12 3.07
N PRO A 29 -0.13 10.14 3.96
CA PRO A 29 -0.82 10.06 5.24
C PRO A 29 -2.33 9.84 5.13
N GLU A 30 -3.02 10.53 4.21
CA GLU A 30 -4.47 10.37 4.00
C GLU A 30 -4.84 8.99 3.43
N LEU A 31 -4.05 8.48 2.48
CA LEU A 31 -4.21 7.15 1.93
C LEU A 31 -3.96 6.07 2.99
N GLY A 32 -2.91 6.24 3.81
CA GLY A 32 -2.63 5.35 4.94
C GLY A 32 -3.73 5.33 5.98
N ALA A 33 -4.28 6.51 6.34
CA ALA A 33 -5.39 6.62 7.27
C ALA A 33 -6.65 5.92 6.75
N LYS A 34 -7.04 6.18 5.49
CA LYS A 34 -8.19 5.51 4.86
C LYS A 34 -8.00 4.00 4.77
N LEU A 35 -6.81 3.54 4.44
CA LEU A 35 -6.48 2.12 4.41
C LEU A 35 -6.63 1.49 5.79
N ALA A 36 -6.14 2.17 6.83
CA ALA A 36 -6.25 1.71 8.19
C ALA A 36 -7.71 1.63 8.68
N GLU A 37 -8.54 2.60 8.31
CA GLU A 37 -9.99 2.57 8.57
C GLU A 37 -10.65 1.36 7.89
N GLN A 38 -10.35 1.11 6.61
CA GLN A 38 -10.89 -0.05 5.87
C GLN A 38 -10.44 -1.39 6.47
N LEU A 39 -9.23 -1.45 7.02
CA LEU A 39 -8.66 -2.65 7.64
C LEU A 39 -9.04 -2.80 9.12
N GLY A 40 -9.75 -1.84 9.71
CA GLY A 40 -10.15 -1.84 11.12
C GLY A 40 -8.96 -1.76 12.09
N LEU A 41 -7.88 -1.08 11.69
CA LEU A 41 -6.65 -0.99 12.49
C LEU A 41 -6.80 0.02 13.64
N THR A 42 -6.03 -0.18 14.71
CA THR A 42 -5.95 0.78 15.81
C THR A 42 -5.22 2.05 15.36
N PRO A 43 -5.48 3.22 15.99
CA PRO A 43 -4.83 4.48 15.60
C PRO A 43 -3.29 4.45 15.54
N PRO A 44 -2.56 3.79 16.47
CA PRO A 44 -1.11 3.67 16.37
C PRO A 44 -0.66 2.90 15.13
N LEU A 45 -1.39 1.84 14.80
CA LEU A 45 -1.09 1.00 13.64
C LEU A 45 -1.45 1.70 12.33
N ALA A 46 -2.51 2.51 12.34
CA ALA A 46 -2.86 3.40 11.23
C ALA A 46 -1.74 4.41 10.91
N ALA A 47 -1.13 4.99 11.95
CA ALA A 47 0.01 5.89 11.79
C ALA A 47 1.20 5.17 11.14
N THR A 48 1.54 3.96 11.60
CA THR A 48 2.63 3.15 11.01
C THR A 48 2.37 2.82 9.54
N VAL A 49 1.13 2.52 9.16
CA VAL A 49 0.74 2.30 7.76
C VAL A 49 0.91 3.58 6.93
N GLY A 50 0.50 4.74 7.46
CA GLY A 50 0.70 6.04 6.81
C GLY A 50 2.16 6.44 6.62
N GLU A 51 3.01 6.19 7.62
CA GLU A 51 4.45 6.42 7.52
C GLU A 51 5.09 5.54 6.45
N ALA A 52 4.75 4.25 6.43
CA ALA A 52 5.26 3.32 5.42
C ALA A 52 4.76 3.68 4.00
N MET A 53 3.52 4.17 3.86
CA MET A 53 3.02 4.72 2.60
C MET A 53 3.79 5.97 2.15
N THR A 54 4.12 6.86 3.09
CA THR A 54 4.91 8.06 2.83
C THR A 54 6.31 7.67 2.34
N GLY A 55 6.98 6.75 3.04
CA GLY A 55 8.30 6.24 2.63
C GLY A 55 8.30 5.53 1.26
N LEU A 56 7.21 4.85 0.91
CA LEU A 56 7.03 4.29 -0.44
C LEU A 56 6.96 5.41 -1.49
N ALA A 57 6.21 6.48 -1.20
CA ALA A 57 6.03 7.62 -2.08
C ALA A 57 7.32 8.47 -2.26
N GLU A 58 8.20 8.54 -1.25
CA GLU A 58 9.46 9.34 -1.25
C GLU A 58 10.53 8.92 -2.30
N GLY A 59 10.21 8.05 -3.24
CA GLY A 59 11.08 7.75 -4.39
C GLY A 59 10.29 7.39 -5.64
N LEU A 60 9.03 7.83 -5.69
CA LEU A 60 8.13 7.73 -6.84
C LEU A 60 7.88 9.17 -7.33
N ASP A 61 8.94 9.78 -7.86
CA ASP A 61 9.03 11.18 -8.30
C ASP A 61 9.01 11.32 -9.83
N GLY A 62 8.81 10.22 -10.55
CA GLY A 62 8.76 10.21 -12.01
C GLY A 62 7.50 10.88 -12.55
N THR A 63 7.51 11.28 -13.82
CA THR A 63 6.29 11.76 -14.51
C THR A 63 5.45 10.56 -14.98
N GLY A 64 4.69 9.96 -14.08
CA GLY A 64 3.83 8.82 -14.43
C GLY A 64 2.91 8.39 -13.29
N ASP A 65 1.82 7.72 -13.63
CA ASP A 65 0.88 7.19 -12.64
C ASP A 65 1.56 6.18 -11.71
N VAL A 66 1.33 6.35 -10.41
CA VAL A 66 1.80 5.39 -9.40
C VAL A 66 0.68 4.43 -9.07
N SER A 67 0.92 3.14 -9.24
CA SER A 67 0.03 2.05 -8.84
C SER A 67 0.42 1.54 -7.47
N PHE A 68 -0.51 1.57 -6.51
CA PHE A 68 -0.35 0.91 -5.22
C PHE A 68 -1.15 -0.39 -5.18
N GLU A 69 -0.60 -1.44 -4.59
CA GLU A 69 -1.27 -2.70 -4.29
C GLU A 69 -1.06 -3.05 -2.82
N PHE A 70 -2.13 -3.47 -2.16
CA PHE A 70 -2.13 -3.81 -0.74
C PHE A 70 -2.52 -5.28 -0.59
N HIS A 71 -1.81 -5.99 0.27
CA HIS A 71 -2.08 -7.40 0.54
C HIS A 71 -1.98 -7.65 2.04
N LYS A 72 -3.09 -8.01 2.66
CA LYS A 72 -3.10 -8.46 4.05
C LYS A 72 -2.86 -9.96 4.10
N ASP A 73 -1.72 -10.38 4.63
CA ASP A 73 -1.39 -11.79 4.90
C ASP A 73 -1.37 -12.02 6.41
N GLY A 74 -2.49 -12.55 6.93
CA GLY A 74 -2.65 -12.79 8.37
C GLY A 74 -2.46 -11.53 9.22
N THR A 75 -1.27 -11.41 9.82
CA THR A 75 -0.88 -10.28 10.69
C THR A 75 0.15 -9.37 10.07
N GLU A 76 0.31 -9.38 8.75
CA GLU A 76 1.18 -8.47 8.02
C GLU A 76 0.37 -7.79 6.91
N LEU A 77 0.71 -6.54 6.63
CA LEU A 77 0.25 -5.79 5.48
C LEU A 77 1.44 -5.56 4.55
N HIS A 78 1.41 -6.18 3.39
CA HIS A 78 2.34 -5.88 2.31
C HIS A 78 1.76 -4.78 1.45
N MET A 79 2.60 -3.82 1.10
CA MET A 79 2.27 -2.66 0.28
C MET A 79 3.30 -2.58 -0.84
N ASP A 80 2.82 -2.75 -2.06
CA ASP A 80 3.61 -2.65 -3.27
C ASP A 80 3.26 -1.35 -3.97
N ALA A 81 4.28 -0.61 -4.38
CA ALA A 81 4.15 0.63 -5.13
C ALA A 81 4.94 0.51 -6.43
N ARG A 82 4.32 0.80 -7.56
CA ARG A 82 4.94 0.71 -8.88
C ARG A 82 4.72 1.99 -9.67
N GLN A 83 5.80 2.51 -10.24
CA GLN A 83 5.79 3.64 -11.16
C GLN A 83 6.69 3.31 -12.36
N GLY A 84 6.08 3.00 -13.51
CA GLY A 84 6.83 2.51 -14.68
C GLY A 84 7.64 1.24 -14.37
N ASP A 85 8.97 1.36 -14.45
CA ASP A 85 9.94 0.30 -14.11
C ASP A 85 10.36 0.31 -12.63
N VAL A 86 10.08 1.39 -11.89
CA VAL A 86 10.39 1.48 -10.46
C VAL A 86 9.34 0.69 -9.68
N SER A 87 9.78 -0.23 -8.83
CA SER A 87 8.92 -0.98 -7.90
C SER A 87 9.51 -0.92 -6.50
N ARG A 88 8.67 -0.66 -5.50
CA ARG A 88 9.05 -0.60 -4.09
C ARG A 88 8.04 -1.38 -3.27
N ARG A 89 8.50 -1.97 -2.16
CA ARG A 89 7.66 -2.72 -1.24
C ARG A 89 7.93 -2.30 0.20
N ALA A 90 6.86 -2.16 0.96
CA ALA A 90 6.90 -2.03 2.40
C ALA A 90 6.05 -3.15 3.04
N THR A 91 6.48 -3.61 4.20
CA THR A 91 5.72 -4.56 5.02
C THR A 91 5.49 -3.94 6.38
N VAL A 92 4.23 -3.88 6.81
CA VAL A 92 3.84 -3.39 8.13
C VAL A 92 3.30 -4.56 8.94
N PRO A 93 3.91 -4.92 10.09
CA PRO A 93 3.33 -5.89 10.99
C PRO A 93 2.06 -5.31 11.62
N LEU A 94 0.94 -6.03 11.52
CA LEU A 94 -0.38 -5.65 12.03
C LEU A 94 -0.65 -6.15 13.47
N LYS A 95 0.32 -6.81 14.10
CA LYS A 95 0.26 -7.13 15.53
C LYS A 95 0.60 -5.87 16.34
N ALA A 96 -0.29 -5.54 17.26
CA ALA A 96 -0.04 -4.56 18.33
C ALA A 96 0.93 -5.13 19.37
#